data_AF-A0A831Y3T3-F1
#
_entry.id   AF-A0A831Y3T3-F1
#
_cell.length_a   1.000
_cell.length_b   1.000
_cell.length_c   1.000
_cell.angle_alpha   90.00
_cell.angle_beta   90.00
_cell.angle_gamma   90.00
#
_symmetry.space_group_name_H-M   'P 1'
#
loop_
_entity.id
_entity.type
_entity.pdbx_description
1 polymer ?
#
loop_
_entity_poly.entity_id
_entity_poly.type
_entity_poly.pdbx_seq_one_letter_code
_entity_poly.pdbx_strand_id
1 'polypeptide(L)'
;MVPSAPAPVVLIPGRPQTLWRLPAVANFALGGLGAGFYVVTAVASDFLPAPAITLASWLGPLLVLAGFAAVATEAGRPLRGARVLTRVATSWMSREVWIGGAFAALALGEFVIPHSLARLGAAAAGAALIVAQGLIVRRARGVAAWDVPLMPVTFLASGLVSGAGVYLLVAVAALDAPPDPRVLAAALGLLVLSAFTWLAYVTWSADPAFADAVRPLREGPTARAIVWVGHAVPAGLLALALAVPLLAEPAATLAGALALTVQLRVKAALILTAGRLRPITVARLRLHRRVS
;
A
#
# COMPACT_ATOMS: atom_id res chain seq x y z
N MET A 1 24.44 -2.38 39.76
CA MET A 1 23.36 -1.62 39.09
C MET A 1 24.01 -0.60 38.16
N VAL A 2 23.81 -0.72 36.85
CA VAL A 2 24.29 0.29 35.90
C VAL A 2 23.33 1.48 35.97
N PRO A 3 23.80 2.73 36.19
CA PRO A 3 22.93 3.89 36.20
C PRO A 3 22.22 3.99 34.84
N SER A 4 20.89 4.06 34.86
CA SER A 4 20.10 4.32 33.65
C SER A 4 20.56 5.64 33.02
N ALA A 5 20.92 5.61 31.74
CA ALA A 5 21.31 6.82 31.03
C ALA A 5 20.21 7.89 31.14
N PRO A 6 20.57 9.17 31.37
CA PRO A 6 19.58 10.24 31.47
C PRO A 6 18.77 10.36 30.18
N ALA A 7 17.46 10.55 30.33
CA ALA A 7 16.55 10.69 29.19
C ALA A 7 16.92 11.92 28.34
N PRO A 8 16.88 11.81 27.00
CA PRO A 8 17.19 12.93 26.12
C PRO A 8 16.21 14.08 26.31
N VAL A 9 16.71 15.32 26.24
CA VAL A 9 15.88 16.53 26.34
C VAL A 9 15.21 16.77 24.99
N VAL A 10 13.89 16.83 24.97
CA VAL A 10 13.10 17.16 23.77
C VAL A 10 13.07 18.67 23.59
N LEU A 11 13.64 19.18 22.50
CA LEU A 11 13.57 20.60 22.14
C LEU A 11 12.28 20.94 21.39
N ILE A 12 11.93 20.11 20.41
CA ILE A 12 10.72 20.27 19.60
C ILE A 12 9.99 18.92 19.61
N PRO A 13 8.75 18.87 20.12
CA PRO A 13 7.99 17.63 20.18
C PRO A 13 7.60 17.16 18.77
N GLY A 14 7.41 15.85 18.62
CA GLY A 14 6.87 15.27 17.39
C GLY A 14 5.45 15.75 17.16
N ARG A 15 5.14 16.13 15.91
CA ARG A 15 3.82 16.63 15.51
C ARG A 15 3.33 15.94 14.24
N PRO A 16 2.01 15.86 13.99
CA PRO A 16 1.49 15.37 12.72
C PRO A 16 2.08 16.14 11.53
N GLN A 17 2.40 15.43 10.45
CA GLN A 17 2.77 16.03 9.17
C GLN A 17 1.51 16.64 8.53
N THR A 18 1.67 17.78 7.84
CA THR A 18 0.58 18.50 7.17
C THR A 18 0.78 18.63 5.66
N LEU A 19 1.89 18.09 5.14
CA LEU A 19 2.30 18.25 3.74
C LEU A 19 1.58 17.30 2.81
N TRP A 20 1.25 16.10 3.28
CA TRP A 20 0.57 15.07 2.50
C TRP A 20 -0.83 14.87 3.05
N ARG A 21 -1.82 15.18 2.23
CA ARG A 21 -3.24 15.14 2.61
C ARG A 21 -3.94 14.01 1.86
N LEU A 22 -5.27 14.12 1.74
CA LEU A 22 -6.09 13.15 1.02
C LEU A 22 -5.64 12.88 -0.42
N PRO A 23 -5.12 13.86 -1.20
CA PRO A 23 -4.65 13.56 -2.55
C PRO A 23 -3.47 12.59 -2.60
N ALA A 24 -2.51 12.70 -1.67
CA ALA A 24 -1.45 11.71 -1.52
C ALA A 24 -2.00 10.32 -1.14
N VAL A 25 -2.99 10.25 -0.23
CA VAL A 25 -3.67 8.99 0.10
C VAL A 25 -4.33 8.39 -1.13
N ALA A 26 -5.05 9.18 -1.93
CA ALA A 26 -5.70 8.74 -3.15
C ALA A 26 -4.68 8.21 -4.17
N ASN A 27 -3.53 8.87 -4.34
CA ASN A 27 -2.45 8.38 -5.20
C ASN A 27 -1.94 6.99 -4.80
N PHE A 28 -1.61 6.82 -3.52
CA PHE A 28 -1.12 5.53 -3.02
C PHE A 28 -2.21 4.44 -3.02
N ALA A 29 -3.45 4.82 -2.73
CA ALA A 29 -4.59 3.92 -2.73
C ALA A 29 -4.90 3.42 -4.13
N LEU A 30 -5.20 4.32 -5.07
CA LEU A 30 -5.59 4.01 -6.44
C LEU A 30 -4.41 3.42 -7.23
N GLY A 31 -3.21 3.95 -7.04
CA GLY A 31 -2.00 3.40 -7.67
C GLY A 31 -1.76 1.95 -7.26
N GLY A 32 -1.80 1.65 -5.96
CA GLY A 32 -1.61 0.30 -5.49
C GLY A 32 -2.77 -0.66 -5.79
N LEU A 33 -4.00 -0.17 -5.80
CA LEU A 33 -5.20 -0.95 -6.13
C LEU A 33 -5.22 -1.32 -7.62
N GLY A 34 -4.99 -0.34 -8.51
CA GLY A 34 -4.98 -0.54 -9.95
C GLY A 34 -3.83 -1.43 -10.42
N ALA A 35 -2.61 -1.13 -9.96
CA ALA A 35 -1.45 -1.96 -10.29
C ALA A 35 -1.55 -3.35 -9.65
N GLY A 36 -2.00 -3.45 -8.40
CA GLY A 36 -2.20 -4.72 -7.71
C GLY A 36 -3.24 -5.60 -8.39
N PHE A 37 -4.35 -5.01 -8.83
CA PHE A 37 -5.40 -5.72 -9.57
C PHE A 37 -4.86 -6.29 -10.88
N TYR A 38 -4.11 -5.50 -11.65
CA TYR A 38 -3.47 -6.00 -12.86
C TYR A 38 -2.47 -7.13 -12.57
N VAL A 39 -1.59 -6.97 -11.57
CA VAL A 39 -0.60 -8.00 -11.20
C VAL A 39 -1.27 -9.32 -10.82
N VAL A 40 -2.28 -9.28 -9.95
CA VAL A 40 -3.01 -10.48 -9.52
C VAL A 40 -3.70 -11.14 -10.71
N THR A 41 -4.38 -10.36 -11.55
CA THR A 41 -5.08 -10.89 -12.73
C THR A 41 -4.11 -11.49 -13.75
N ALA A 42 -2.95 -10.86 -13.95
CA ALA A 42 -1.92 -11.36 -14.86
C ALA A 42 -1.34 -12.69 -14.39
N VAL A 43 -1.04 -12.84 -13.10
CA VAL A 43 -0.54 -14.10 -12.53
C VAL A 43 -1.62 -15.18 -12.54
N ALA A 44 -2.87 -14.81 -12.33
CA ALA A 44 -3.99 -15.75 -12.38
C ALA A 44 -4.48 -16.03 -13.82
N SER A 45 -3.87 -15.43 -14.85
CA SER A 45 -4.40 -15.46 -16.23
C SER A 45 -4.55 -16.86 -16.83
N ASP A 46 -3.76 -17.83 -16.39
CA ASP A 46 -3.86 -19.24 -16.82
C ASP A 46 -5.04 -19.99 -16.19
N PHE A 47 -5.63 -19.43 -15.12
CA PHE A 47 -6.78 -19.99 -14.41
C PHE A 47 -8.05 -19.17 -14.68
N LEU A 48 -8.00 -18.28 -15.68
CA LEU A 48 -8.95 -17.20 -15.82
C LEU A 48 -9.61 -17.11 -17.19
N PRO A 49 -10.90 -16.70 -17.21
CA PRO A 49 -11.54 -16.24 -18.43
C PRO A 49 -10.95 -14.92 -18.93
N ALA A 50 -10.83 -14.79 -20.25
CA ALA A 50 -10.31 -13.60 -20.93
C ALA A 50 -10.95 -12.23 -20.55
N PRO A 51 -12.23 -12.12 -20.12
CA PRO A 51 -12.82 -10.84 -19.73
C PRO A 51 -12.14 -10.17 -18.52
N ALA A 52 -11.63 -10.96 -17.56
CA ALA A 52 -11.01 -10.41 -16.36
C ALA A 52 -9.71 -9.66 -16.68
N ILE A 53 -8.88 -10.22 -17.57
CA ILE A 53 -7.62 -9.58 -18.00
C ILE A 53 -7.90 -8.32 -18.84
N THR A 54 -8.93 -8.33 -19.68
CA THR A 54 -9.38 -7.14 -20.43
C THR A 54 -9.80 -6.02 -19.48
N LEU A 55 -10.60 -6.32 -18.46
CA LEU A 55 -11.02 -5.33 -17.48
C LEU A 55 -9.83 -4.80 -16.67
N ALA A 56 -8.91 -5.68 -16.26
CA ALA A 56 -7.70 -5.26 -15.55
C ALA A 56 -6.80 -4.35 -16.40
N SER A 57 -6.69 -4.63 -17.70
CA SER A 57 -5.91 -3.85 -18.66
C SER A 57 -6.46 -2.43 -18.88
N TRP A 58 -7.76 -2.22 -18.71
CA TRP A 58 -8.38 -0.88 -18.72
C TRP A 58 -8.37 -0.22 -17.33
N LEU A 59 -8.95 -0.90 -16.35
CA LEU A 59 -9.23 -0.32 -15.04
C LEU A 59 -7.96 -0.08 -14.24
N GLY A 60 -6.95 -0.97 -14.34
CA GLY A 60 -5.68 -0.84 -13.65
C GLY A 60 -4.97 0.47 -13.98
N PRO A 61 -4.66 0.75 -15.26
CA PRO A 61 -4.07 2.02 -15.70
C PRO A 61 -4.95 3.23 -15.36
N LEU A 62 -6.27 3.17 -15.55
CA LEU A 62 -7.18 4.28 -15.24
C LEU A 62 -7.10 4.69 -13.76
N LEU A 63 -7.07 3.72 -12.85
CA LEU A 63 -6.93 3.97 -11.42
C LEU A 63 -5.57 4.58 -11.09
N VAL A 64 -4.48 4.08 -11.68
CA VAL A 64 -3.13 4.66 -11.50
C VAL A 64 -3.10 6.12 -11.97
N LEU A 65 -3.64 6.41 -13.16
CA LEU A 65 -3.71 7.76 -13.71
C LEU A 65 -4.59 8.68 -12.86
N ALA A 66 -5.71 8.18 -12.33
CA ALA A 66 -6.54 8.92 -11.39
C ALA A 66 -5.80 9.23 -10.08
N GLY A 67 -4.97 8.30 -9.60
CA GLY A 67 -4.06 8.52 -8.47
C GLY A 67 -3.06 9.65 -8.73
N PHE A 68 -2.39 9.63 -9.89
CA PHE A 68 -1.48 10.71 -10.30
C PHE A 68 -2.19 12.04 -10.45
N ALA A 69 -3.39 12.06 -11.05
CA ALA A 69 -4.20 13.26 -11.15
C ALA A 69 -4.57 13.82 -9.78
N ALA A 70 -4.92 12.97 -8.81
CA ALA A 70 -5.21 13.38 -7.45
C ALA A 70 -4.01 14.10 -6.83
N VAL A 71 -2.82 13.48 -6.76
CA VAL A 71 -1.65 14.13 -6.15
C VAL A 71 -1.16 15.37 -6.92
N ALA A 72 -1.42 15.45 -8.23
CA ALA A 72 -1.12 16.65 -9.01
C ALA A 72 -1.92 17.88 -8.52
N THR A 73 -3.12 17.70 -7.96
CA THR A 73 -3.91 18.82 -7.38
C THR A 73 -3.26 19.40 -6.12
N GLU A 74 -2.45 18.61 -5.40
CA GLU A 74 -1.71 19.05 -4.21
C GLU A 74 -0.41 19.79 -4.57
N ALA A 75 0.13 19.54 -5.76
CA ALA A 75 1.25 20.28 -6.31
C ALA A 75 0.78 21.67 -6.75
N GLY A 76 0.68 22.63 -5.80
CA GLY A 76 0.16 23.99 -6.01
C GLY A 76 0.79 24.87 -7.12
N ARG A 77 1.69 24.32 -7.94
CA ARG A 77 2.19 24.91 -9.20
C ARG A 77 2.27 23.81 -10.29
N PRO A 78 1.15 23.41 -10.92
CA PRO A 78 1.09 22.25 -11.83
C PRO A 78 2.02 22.39 -13.03
N LEU A 79 2.24 23.61 -13.54
CA LEU A 79 3.18 23.89 -14.64
C LEU A 79 4.64 23.58 -14.29
N ARG A 80 5.00 23.52 -13.00
CA ARG A 80 6.33 23.07 -12.54
C ARG A 80 6.40 21.55 -12.34
N GLY A 81 5.27 20.86 -12.47
CA GLY A 81 5.15 19.41 -12.39
C GLY A 81 6.02 18.69 -13.41
N ALA A 82 6.29 19.28 -14.58
CA ALA A 82 7.19 18.71 -15.59
C ALA A 82 8.61 18.42 -15.04
N ARG A 83 9.06 19.11 -13.99
CA ARG A 83 10.35 18.80 -13.32
C ARG A 83 10.35 17.42 -12.65
N VAL A 84 9.19 16.84 -12.36
CA VAL A 84 9.08 15.47 -11.87
C VAL A 84 9.55 14.47 -12.93
N LEU A 85 9.50 14.82 -14.21
CA LEU A 85 9.92 13.92 -15.29
C LEU A 85 11.44 13.88 -15.47
N THR A 86 12.17 14.90 -15.01
CA THR A 86 13.62 15.03 -15.26
C THR A 86 14.50 14.52 -14.13
N ARG A 87 13.96 14.26 -12.93
CA ARG A 87 14.73 13.90 -11.73
C ARG A 87 14.75 12.39 -11.43
N VAL A 88 14.77 11.55 -12.46
CA VAL A 88 14.68 10.08 -12.34
C VAL A 88 15.82 9.50 -11.50
N ALA A 89 17.02 10.06 -11.65
CA ALA A 89 18.21 9.58 -10.94
C ALA A 89 18.17 9.86 -9.42
N THR A 90 17.43 10.88 -8.97
CA THR A 90 17.54 11.38 -7.58
C THR A 90 16.22 11.34 -6.80
N SER A 91 15.07 11.24 -7.47
CA SER A 91 13.75 11.29 -6.84
C SER A 91 12.93 10.02 -7.08
N TRP A 92 12.44 9.41 -6.00
CA TRP A 92 11.50 8.27 -6.11
C TRP A 92 10.16 8.67 -6.70
N MET A 93 9.70 9.90 -6.49
CA MET A 93 8.46 10.41 -7.11
C MET A 93 8.62 10.54 -8.63
N SER A 94 9.81 10.88 -9.11
CA SER A 94 10.11 10.88 -10.55
C SER A 94 10.08 9.46 -11.13
N ARG A 95 10.69 8.50 -10.42
CA ARG A 95 10.67 7.08 -10.81
C ARG A 95 9.25 6.51 -10.82
N GLU A 96 8.43 6.85 -9.84
CA GLU A 96 7.02 6.43 -9.77
C GLU A 96 6.26 6.85 -11.03
N VAL A 97 6.40 8.10 -11.48
CA VAL A 97 5.72 8.59 -12.69
C VAL A 97 6.17 7.82 -13.94
N TRP A 98 7.47 7.58 -14.10
CA TRP A 98 8.00 6.81 -15.24
C TRP A 98 7.58 5.34 -15.21
N ILE A 99 7.65 4.70 -14.04
CA ILE A 99 7.24 3.30 -13.86
C ILE A 99 5.73 3.16 -14.07
N GLY A 100 4.93 4.10 -13.54
CA GLY A 100 3.48 4.12 -13.72
C GLY A 100 3.07 4.40 -15.16
N GLY A 101 3.79 5.27 -15.86
CA GLY A 101 3.62 5.48 -17.31
C GLY A 101 3.96 4.24 -18.12
N ALA A 102 5.06 3.54 -17.80
CA ALA A 102 5.42 2.27 -18.43
C ALA A 102 4.37 1.19 -18.15
N PHE A 103 3.90 1.07 -16.91
CA PHE A 103 2.80 0.17 -16.54
C PHE A 103 1.55 0.45 -17.39
N ALA A 104 1.10 1.71 -17.45
CA ALA A 104 -0.07 2.10 -18.23
C ALA A 104 0.10 1.78 -19.72
N ALA A 105 1.24 2.11 -20.31
CA ALA A 105 1.52 1.85 -21.72
C ALA A 105 1.55 0.35 -22.04
N LEU A 106 2.18 -0.47 -21.19
CA LEU A 106 2.25 -1.92 -21.39
C LEU A 106 0.90 -2.61 -21.19
N ALA A 107 0.16 -2.24 -20.14
CA ALA A 107 -1.16 -2.80 -19.86
C ALA A 107 -2.18 -2.43 -20.96
N LEU A 108 -2.19 -1.18 -21.43
CA LEU A 108 -3.03 -0.77 -22.56
C LEU A 108 -2.53 -1.35 -23.90
N GLY A 109 -1.22 -1.60 -24.03
CA GLY A 109 -0.63 -2.24 -25.20
C GLY A 109 -1.12 -3.68 -25.43
N GLU A 110 -1.63 -4.35 -24.39
CA GLU A 110 -2.20 -5.71 -24.49
C GLU A 110 -3.39 -5.78 -25.46
N PHE A 111 -4.10 -4.66 -25.71
CA PHE A 111 -5.16 -4.60 -26.72
C PHE A 111 -4.66 -4.67 -28.16
N VAL A 112 -3.42 -4.24 -28.41
CA VAL A 112 -2.81 -4.24 -29.74
C VAL A 112 -2.03 -5.53 -29.96
N ILE A 113 -1.30 -5.96 -28.92
CA ILE A 113 -0.43 -7.13 -28.97
C ILE A 113 -0.71 -8.00 -27.73
N PRO A 114 -1.73 -8.89 -27.77
CA PRO A 114 -2.06 -9.76 -26.65
C PRO A 114 -1.01 -10.87 -26.52
N HIS A 115 0.10 -10.55 -25.88
CA HIS A 115 1.26 -11.43 -25.73
C HIS A 115 1.63 -11.60 -24.25
N SER A 116 1.90 -12.85 -23.85
CA SER A 116 2.25 -13.19 -22.46
C SER A 116 3.43 -12.39 -21.90
N LEU A 117 4.51 -12.22 -22.69
CA LEU A 117 5.63 -11.34 -22.34
C LEU A 117 5.23 -9.87 -22.08
N ALA A 118 4.30 -9.30 -22.86
CA ALA A 118 3.83 -7.93 -22.64
C ALA A 118 3.05 -7.84 -21.32
N ARG A 119 2.20 -8.84 -21.04
CA ARG A 119 1.48 -8.98 -19.76
C ARG A 119 2.42 -9.12 -18.57
N LEU A 120 3.46 -9.94 -18.68
CA LEU A 120 4.49 -10.09 -17.63
C LEU A 120 5.27 -8.79 -17.43
N GLY A 121 5.59 -8.08 -18.52
CA GLY A 121 6.21 -6.75 -18.45
C GLY A 121 5.34 -5.73 -17.73
N ALA A 122 4.05 -5.68 -18.05
CA ALA A 122 3.07 -4.83 -17.38
C ALA A 122 2.92 -5.21 -15.90
N ALA A 123 2.84 -6.51 -15.57
CA ALA A 123 2.77 -6.97 -14.18
C ALA A 123 4.04 -6.58 -13.39
N ALA A 124 5.22 -6.76 -13.98
CA ALA A 124 6.48 -6.33 -13.37
C ALA A 124 6.52 -4.81 -13.14
N ALA A 125 6.08 -4.01 -14.12
CA ALA A 125 5.98 -2.56 -13.98
C ALA A 125 4.96 -2.14 -12.91
N GLY A 126 3.82 -2.82 -12.83
CA GLY A 126 2.81 -2.62 -11.79
C GLY A 126 3.35 -2.92 -10.39
N ALA A 127 4.01 -4.05 -10.19
CA ALA A 127 4.67 -4.37 -8.92
C ALA A 127 5.76 -3.36 -8.56
N ALA A 128 6.58 -2.95 -9.55
CA ALA A 128 7.60 -1.93 -9.38
C ALA A 128 7.00 -0.56 -9.00
N LEU A 129 5.82 -0.20 -9.54
CA LEU A 129 5.11 1.02 -9.17
C LEU A 129 4.75 1.01 -7.68
N ILE A 130 4.17 -0.10 -7.19
CA ILE A 130 3.78 -0.22 -5.78
C ILE A 130 5.02 -0.15 -4.85
N VAL A 131 6.11 -0.80 -5.26
CA VAL A 131 7.39 -0.72 -4.53
C VAL A 131 7.94 0.71 -4.53
N ALA A 132 7.88 1.41 -5.67
CA ALA A 132 8.29 2.81 -5.77
C ALA A 132 7.48 3.68 -4.81
N GLN A 133 6.16 3.48 -4.71
CA GLN A 133 5.29 4.20 -3.77
C GLN A 133 5.76 4.04 -2.31
N GLY A 134 6.03 2.81 -1.87
CA GLY A 134 6.56 2.60 -0.52
C GLY A 134 7.98 3.15 -0.33
N LEU A 135 8.79 3.26 -1.40
CA LEU A 135 10.11 3.88 -1.35
C LEU A 135 10.06 5.42 -1.25
N ILE A 136 9.03 6.07 -1.83
CA ILE A 136 8.79 7.51 -1.60
C ILE A 136 8.55 7.74 -0.11
N VAL A 137 7.66 6.96 0.49
CA VAL A 137 7.32 7.05 1.92
C VAL A 137 8.56 6.79 2.77
N ARG A 138 9.28 5.69 2.51
CA ARG A 138 10.52 5.36 3.22
C ARG A 138 11.55 6.48 3.21
N ARG A 139 11.66 7.22 2.11
CA ARG A 139 12.68 8.27 1.96
C ARG A 139 12.32 9.57 2.65
N ALA A 140 11.09 9.72 3.16
CA ALA A 140 10.69 10.84 4.00
C ALA A 140 11.15 10.63 5.46
N ARG A 141 12.49 10.66 5.66
CA ARG A 141 13.17 10.39 6.95
C ARG A 141 12.69 11.22 8.14
N GLY A 142 12.09 12.37 7.86
CA GLY A 142 11.52 13.23 8.89
C GLY A 142 10.30 12.63 9.59
N VAL A 143 9.65 11.61 9.02
CA VAL A 143 8.46 10.97 9.58
C VAL A 143 8.82 9.61 10.16
N ALA A 144 8.59 9.45 11.47
CA ALA A 144 9.13 8.32 12.23
C ALA A 144 8.60 6.97 11.74
N ALA A 145 7.29 6.85 11.55
CA ALA A 145 6.64 5.61 11.09
C ALA A 145 7.03 5.20 9.66
N TRP A 146 7.48 6.16 8.85
CA TRP A 146 7.74 5.95 7.43
C TRP A 146 9.18 5.48 7.17
N ASP A 147 10.14 5.94 7.98
CA ASP A 147 11.57 5.65 7.82
C ASP A 147 11.96 4.27 8.35
N VAL A 148 11.39 3.23 7.76
CA VAL A 148 11.69 1.82 8.05
C VAL A 148 11.87 1.03 6.74
N PRO A 149 12.78 0.05 6.71
CA PRO A 149 13.07 -0.70 5.49
C PRO A 149 11.90 -1.58 5.03
N LEU A 150 10.95 -1.92 5.92
CA LEU A 150 9.79 -2.73 5.58
C LEU A 150 8.71 -1.97 4.79
N MET A 151 8.77 -0.63 4.74
CA MET A 151 7.74 0.20 4.11
C MET A 151 7.40 -0.18 2.65
N PRO A 152 8.37 -0.46 1.75
CA PRO A 152 8.06 -0.91 0.39
C PRO A 152 7.35 -2.27 0.35
N VAL A 153 7.68 -3.17 1.27
CA VAL A 153 7.05 -4.51 1.37
C VAL A 153 5.63 -4.36 1.90
N THR A 154 5.39 -3.51 2.89
CA THR A 154 4.04 -3.19 3.39
C THR A 154 3.15 -2.62 2.28
N PHE A 155 3.69 -1.72 1.45
CA PHE A 155 2.97 -1.19 0.29
C PHE A 155 2.67 -2.26 -0.75
N LEU A 156 3.66 -3.11 -1.07
CA LEU A 156 3.48 -4.22 -2.01
C LEU A 156 2.40 -5.18 -1.54
N ALA A 157 2.48 -5.66 -0.30
CA ALA A 157 1.48 -6.55 0.29
C ALA A 157 0.07 -5.93 0.30
N SER A 158 -0.04 -4.67 0.70
CA SER A 158 -1.32 -3.93 0.70
C SER A 158 -1.89 -3.75 -0.71
N GLY A 159 -1.04 -3.39 -1.68
CA GLY A 159 -1.42 -3.27 -3.09
C GLY A 159 -1.91 -4.59 -3.67
N LEU A 160 -1.18 -5.68 -3.44
CA LEU A 160 -1.58 -7.00 -3.92
C LEU A 160 -2.87 -7.49 -3.25
N VAL A 161 -3.05 -7.32 -1.94
CA VAL A 161 -4.29 -7.71 -1.23
C VAL A 161 -5.49 -6.90 -1.72
N SER A 162 -5.35 -5.58 -1.87
CA SER A 162 -6.44 -4.76 -2.44
C SER A 162 -6.76 -5.15 -3.89
N GLY A 163 -5.73 -5.45 -4.69
CA GLY A 163 -5.88 -5.97 -6.05
C GLY A 163 -6.58 -7.33 -6.11
N ALA A 164 -6.22 -8.25 -5.21
CA ALA A 164 -6.90 -9.54 -5.07
C ALA A 164 -8.35 -9.37 -4.62
N GLY A 165 -8.64 -8.39 -3.77
CA GLY A 165 -10.01 -8.06 -3.39
C GLY A 165 -10.86 -7.60 -4.58
N VAL A 166 -10.36 -6.68 -5.39
CA VAL A 166 -11.02 -6.25 -6.65
C VAL A 166 -11.19 -7.42 -7.60
N TYR A 167 -10.15 -8.25 -7.73
CA TYR A 167 -10.19 -9.44 -8.56
C TYR A 167 -11.33 -10.38 -8.15
N LEU A 168 -11.49 -10.69 -6.86
CA LEU A 168 -12.55 -11.59 -6.39
C LEU A 168 -13.94 -11.00 -6.66
N LEU A 169 -14.10 -9.69 -6.50
CA LEU A 169 -15.36 -9.00 -6.81
C LEU A 169 -15.70 -9.08 -8.31
N VAL A 170 -14.71 -8.87 -9.17
CA VAL A 170 -14.87 -8.97 -10.63
C VAL A 170 -15.13 -10.41 -11.04
N ALA A 171 -14.40 -11.38 -10.49
CA ALA A 171 -14.55 -12.79 -10.81
C ALA A 171 -15.97 -13.28 -10.52
N VAL A 172 -16.53 -12.94 -9.35
CA VAL A 172 -17.90 -13.32 -9.01
C VAL A 172 -18.91 -12.55 -9.88
N ALA A 173 -18.71 -11.25 -10.13
CA ALA A 173 -19.67 -10.44 -10.86
C ALA A 173 -19.71 -10.73 -12.38
N ALA A 174 -18.60 -11.19 -12.97
CA ALA A 174 -18.45 -11.29 -14.42
C ALA A 174 -18.50 -12.72 -14.97
N LEU A 175 -18.37 -13.75 -14.13
CA LEU A 175 -18.10 -15.12 -14.61
C LEU A 175 -19.25 -16.12 -14.43
N ASP A 176 -20.38 -15.73 -13.83
CA ASP A 176 -21.54 -16.62 -13.54
C ASP A 176 -21.13 -18.00 -12.97
N ALA A 177 -19.98 -18.05 -12.29
CA ALA A 177 -19.36 -19.27 -11.80
C ALA A 177 -18.53 -18.98 -10.54
N PRO A 178 -18.42 -19.97 -9.63
CA PRO A 178 -17.65 -19.81 -8.42
C PRO A 178 -16.16 -19.61 -8.74
N PRO A 179 -15.44 -18.80 -7.94
CA PRO A 179 -14.01 -18.60 -8.15
C PRO A 179 -13.22 -19.91 -8.06
N ASP A 180 -12.20 -20.08 -8.92
CA ASP A 180 -11.34 -21.26 -8.89
C ASP A 180 -10.68 -21.43 -7.50
N PRO A 181 -10.71 -22.63 -6.90
CA PRO A 181 -10.14 -22.88 -5.58
C PRO A 181 -8.65 -22.52 -5.45
N ARG A 182 -7.86 -22.64 -6.52
CA ARG A 182 -6.44 -22.24 -6.51
C ARG A 182 -6.30 -20.74 -6.34
N VAL A 183 -7.20 -19.97 -6.92
CA VAL A 183 -7.21 -18.52 -6.77
C VAL A 183 -7.65 -18.12 -5.37
N LEU A 184 -8.66 -18.78 -4.81
CA LEU A 184 -9.06 -18.59 -3.40
C LEU A 184 -7.91 -18.91 -2.45
N ALA A 185 -7.19 -20.01 -2.67
CA ALA A 185 -6.02 -20.39 -1.87
C ALA A 185 -4.86 -19.39 -2.00
N ALA A 186 -4.60 -18.90 -3.21
CA ALA A 186 -3.58 -17.86 -3.44
C ALA A 186 -3.95 -16.53 -2.77
N ALA A 187 -5.21 -16.10 -2.86
CA ALA A 187 -5.71 -14.91 -2.17
C ALA A 187 -5.59 -15.05 -0.65
N LEU A 188 -5.90 -16.23 -0.10
CA LEU A 188 -5.73 -16.53 1.32
C LEU A 188 -4.26 -16.46 1.73
N GLY A 189 -3.36 -17.10 0.98
CA GLY A 189 -1.92 -17.07 1.25
C GLY A 189 -1.36 -15.64 1.21
N LEU A 190 -1.76 -14.85 0.22
CA LEU A 190 -1.39 -13.43 0.11
C LEU A 190 -1.89 -12.60 1.29
N LEU A 191 -3.13 -12.83 1.73
CA LEU A 191 -3.71 -12.14 2.88
C LEU A 191 -2.97 -12.49 4.18
N VAL A 192 -2.63 -13.76 4.37
CA VAL A 192 -1.82 -14.22 5.52
C VAL A 192 -0.44 -13.58 5.50
N LEU A 193 0.24 -13.57 4.35
CA LEU A 193 1.54 -12.90 4.21
C LEU A 193 1.46 -11.39 4.48
N SER A 194 0.37 -10.75 4.03
CA SER A 194 0.10 -9.34 4.33
C SER A 194 -0.12 -9.10 5.81
N ALA A 195 -0.83 -9.98 6.50
CA ALA A 195 -1.01 -9.91 7.96
C ALA A 195 0.34 -9.98 8.70
N PHE A 196 1.22 -10.91 8.30
CA PHE A 196 2.56 -11.00 8.87
C PHE A 196 3.41 -9.77 8.58
N THR A 197 3.36 -9.26 7.35
CA THR A 197 4.05 -8.03 6.95
C THR A 197 3.56 -6.83 7.77
N TRP A 198 2.24 -6.73 7.98
CA TRP A 198 1.65 -5.68 8.79
C TRP A 198 2.08 -5.76 10.25
N LEU A 199 2.04 -6.95 10.85
CA LEU A 199 2.50 -7.18 12.22
C LEU A 199 3.98 -6.82 12.37
N ALA A 200 4.82 -7.33 11.48
CA ALA A 200 6.26 -7.02 11.47
C ALA A 200 6.52 -5.51 11.32
N TYR A 201 5.69 -4.80 10.54
CA TYR A 201 5.78 -3.35 10.41
C TYR A 201 5.42 -2.64 11.72
N VAL A 202 4.26 -2.90 12.30
CA VAL A 202 3.83 -2.16 13.49
C VAL A 202 4.69 -2.48 14.72
N THR A 203 5.42 -3.60 14.73
CA THR A 203 6.39 -3.95 15.78
C THR A 203 7.84 -3.76 15.37
N TRP A 204 8.12 -3.09 14.25
CA TRP A 204 9.45 -3.07 13.63
C TRP A 204 10.57 -2.52 14.52
N SER A 205 10.29 -1.45 15.28
CA SER A 205 11.31 -0.73 16.04
C SER A 205 10.85 -0.40 17.46
N ALA A 206 11.78 -0.48 18.41
CA ALA A 206 11.62 -0.01 19.79
C ALA A 206 11.91 1.49 19.96
N ASP A 207 12.30 2.20 18.88
CA ASP A 207 12.49 3.65 18.90
C ASP A 207 11.20 4.35 19.42
N PRO A 208 11.27 5.15 20.50
CA PRO A 208 10.11 5.83 21.05
C PRO A 208 9.34 6.68 20.04
N ALA A 209 10.04 7.33 19.09
CA ALA A 209 9.40 8.14 18.06
C ALA A 209 8.60 7.27 17.08
N PHE A 210 9.12 6.11 16.72
CA PHE A 210 8.40 5.13 15.90
C PHE A 210 7.20 4.57 16.66
N ALA A 211 7.41 4.09 17.90
CA ALA A 211 6.38 3.50 18.72
C ALA A 211 5.20 4.44 18.97
N ASP A 212 5.46 5.73 19.26
CA ASP A 212 4.41 6.75 19.39
C ASP A 212 3.66 6.98 18.07
N ALA A 213 4.39 7.03 16.95
CA ALA A 213 3.79 7.25 15.64
C ALA A 213 2.87 6.11 15.18
N VAL A 214 3.23 4.85 15.46
CA VAL A 214 2.41 3.69 15.09
C VAL A 214 1.40 3.28 16.17
N ARG A 215 1.40 3.89 17.35
CA ARG A 215 0.46 3.55 18.45
C ARG A 215 -1.01 3.50 17.99
N PRO A 216 -1.54 4.46 17.21
CA PRO A 216 -2.92 4.39 16.72
C PRO A 216 -3.22 3.21 15.77
N LEU A 217 -2.16 2.60 15.21
CA LEU A 217 -2.23 1.42 14.33
C LEU A 217 -2.06 0.11 15.09
N ARG A 218 -1.51 0.16 16.31
CA ARG A 218 -1.31 -1.00 17.21
C ARG A 218 -2.44 -1.18 18.21
N GLU A 219 -3.06 -0.07 18.61
CA GLU A 219 -3.99 -0.03 19.72
C GLU A 219 -5.35 0.56 19.28
N GLY A 220 -6.39 0.24 20.06
CA GLY A 220 -7.71 0.84 19.89
C GLY A 220 -8.54 0.29 18.71
N PRO A 221 -9.60 1.01 18.32
CA PRO A 221 -10.57 0.52 17.33
C PRO A 221 -9.98 0.38 15.92
N THR A 222 -9.07 1.27 15.51
CA THR A 222 -8.44 1.18 14.18
C THR A 222 -7.57 -0.06 14.05
N ALA A 223 -6.74 -0.36 15.06
CA ALA A 223 -5.93 -1.58 15.08
C ALA A 223 -6.80 -2.84 15.02
N ARG A 224 -7.87 -2.89 15.84
CA ARG A 224 -8.83 -4.01 15.83
C ARG A 224 -9.51 -4.16 14.48
N ALA A 225 -9.92 -3.07 13.84
CA ALA A 225 -10.51 -3.12 12.51
C ALA A 225 -9.51 -3.66 11.47
N ILE A 226 -8.25 -3.23 11.50
CA ILE A 226 -7.23 -3.71 10.56
C ILE A 226 -6.97 -5.21 10.73
N VAL A 227 -6.81 -5.69 11.97
CA VAL A 227 -6.54 -7.11 12.25
C VAL A 227 -7.76 -7.98 11.97
N TRP A 228 -8.90 -7.65 12.56
CA TRP A 228 -10.09 -8.51 12.46
C TRP A 228 -10.80 -8.36 11.12
N VAL A 229 -11.17 -7.15 10.75
CA VAL A 229 -11.96 -6.90 9.53
C VAL A 229 -11.07 -6.96 8.28
N GLY A 230 -9.80 -6.57 8.39
CA GLY A 230 -8.89 -6.53 7.24
C GLY A 230 -8.17 -7.82 6.93
N HIS A 231 -7.99 -8.71 7.92
CA HIS A 231 -7.21 -9.95 7.75
C HIS A 231 -7.94 -11.18 8.26
N ALA A 232 -8.30 -11.25 9.55
CA ALA A 232 -8.82 -12.48 10.13
C ALA A 232 -10.19 -12.91 9.56
N VAL A 233 -11.14 -11.98 9.45
CA VAL A 233 -12.47 -12.26 8.88
C VAL A 233 -12.39 -12.61 7.39
N PRO A 234 -11.71 -11.83 6.53
CA PRO A 234 -11.55 -12.22 5.13
C PRO A 234 -10.79 -13.54 4.95
N ALA A 235 -9.80 -13.84 5.79
CA ALA A 235 -9.10 -15.14 5.76
C ALA A 235 -10.05 -16.29 6.13
N GLY A 236 -10.87 -16.11 7.17
CA GLY A 236 -11.89 -17.09 7.56
C GLY A 236 -12.95 -17.31 6.48
N LEU A 237 -13.36 -16.23 5.80
CA LEU A 237 -14.29 -16.31 4.67
C LEU A 237 -13.67 -17.03 3.47
N LEU A 238 -12.41 -16.77 3.13
CA LEU A 238 -11.71 -17.51 2.06
C LEU A 238 -11.50 -18.98 2.42
N ALA A 239 -11.18 -19.30 3.68
CA ALA A 239 -11.10 -20.67 4.14
C ALA A 239 -12.46 -21.38 4.08
N LEU A 240 -13.56 -20.68 4.43
CA LEU A 240 -14.92 -21.19 4.30
C LEU A 240 -15.29 -21.43 2.83
N ALA A 241 -14.94 -20.51 1.93
CA ALA A 241 -15.15 -20.65 0.49
C ALA A 241 -14.45 -21.90 -0.08
N LEU A 242 -13.24 -22.21 0.40
CA LEU A 242 -12.49 -23.40 0.04
C LEU A 242 -13.09 -24.69 0.60
N ALA A 243 -13.58 -24.65 1.84
CA ALA A 243 -14.11 -25.82 2.54
C ALA A 243 -15.54 -26.18 2.12
N VAL A 244 -16.34 -25.16 1.75
CA VAL A 244 -17.76 -25.30 1.44
C VAL A 244 -18.04 -24.64 0.09
N PRO A 245 -17.95 -25.38 -1.04
CA PRO A 245 -18.10 -24.81 -2.39
C PRO A 245 -19.40 -24.04 -2.62
N LEU A 246 -20.50 -24.45 -1.96
CA LEU A 246 -21.79 -23.75 -2.01
C LEU A 246 -21.72 -22.30 -1.49
N LEU A 247 -20.77 -22.01 -0.60
CA LEU A 247 -20.57 -20.68 -0.02
C LEU A 247 -19.43 -19.90 -0.71
N ALA A 248 -18.81 -20.45 -1.76
CA ALA A 248 -17.60 -19.88 -2.36
C ALA A 248 -17.82 -18.45 -2.87
N GLU A 249 -18.88 -18.22 -3.65
CA GLU A 249 -19.20 -16.91 -4.20
C GLU A 249 -19.50 -15.84 -3.14
N PRO A 250 -20.48 -16.02 -2.22
CA PRO A 250 -20.78 -15.01 -1.22
C PRO A 250 -19.62 -14.77 -0.26
N ALA A 251 -18.89 -15.82 0.12
CA ALA A 251 -17.74 -15.68 1.03
C ALA A 251 -16.56 -14.99 0.35
N ALA A 252 -16.25 -15.32 -0.92
CA ALA A 252 -15.19 -14.65 -1.69
C ALA A 252 -15.52 -13.18 -1.96
N THR A 253 -16.78 -12.87 -2.29
CA THR A 253 -17.27 -11.50 -2.49
C THR A 253 -17.08 -10.67 -1.23
N LEU A 254 -17.56 -11.17 -0.08
CA LEU A 254 -17.44 -10.46 1.18
C LEU A 254 -15.97 -10.33 1.62
N ALA A 255 -15.16 -11.39 1.45
CA ALA A 255 -13.72 -11.34 1.73
C ALA A 255 -13.02 -10.27 0.88
N GLY A 256 -13.30 -10.24 -0.42
CA GLY A 256 -12.72 -9.27 -1.35
C GLY A 256 -13.09 -7.83 -1.00
N ALA A 257 -14.37 -7.57 -0.70
CA ALA A 257 -14.85 -6.25 -0.29
C ALA A 257 -14.20 -5.76 1.02
N LEU A 258 -14.14 -6.62 2.04
CA LEU A 258 -13.54 -6.29 3.33
C LEU A 258 -12.02 -6.06 3.21
N ALA A 259 -11.31 -6.94 2.51
CA ALA A 259 -9.89 -6.79 2.25
C ALA A 259 -9.61 -5.47 1.52
N LEU A 260 -10.33 -5.18 0.44
CA LEU A 260 -10.20 -3.94 -0.32
C LEU A 260 -10.42 -2.70 0.56
N THR A 261 -11.58 -2.60 1.22
CA THR A 261 -11.96 -1.41 2.00
C THR A 261 -10.99 -1.16 3.17
N VAL A 262 -10.55 -2.21 3.85
CA VAL A 262 -9.60 -2.06 4.95
C VAL A 262 -8.21 -1.69 4.46
N GLN A 263 -7.72 -2.21 3.32
CA GLN A 263 -6.42 -1.79 2.78
C GLN A 263 -6.40 -0.31 2.37
N LEU A 264 -7.51 0.23 1.85
CA LEU A 264 -7.65 1.67 1.62
C LEU A 264 -7.54 2.48 2.92
N ARG A 265 -8.21 2.00 3.99
CA ARG A 265 -8.13 2.61 5.32
C ARG A 265 -6.73 2.51 5.93
N VAL A 266 -6.03 1.39 5.74
CA VAL A 266 -4.63 1.20 6.19
C VAL A 266 -3.73 2.26 5.57
N LYS A 267 -3.81 2.48 4.26
CA LYS A 267 -3.02 3.52 3.58
C LYS A 267 -3.37 4.91 4.10
N ALA A 268 -4.65 5.23 4.28
CA ALA A 268 -5.08 6.50 4.86
C ALA A 268 -4.53 6.71 6.27
N ALA A 269 -4.62 5.70 7.14
CA ALA A 269 -4.14 5.76 8.51
C ALA A 269 -2.60 5.86 8.57
N LEU A 270 -1.89 5.16 7.67
CA LEU A 270 -0.44 5.24 7.58
C LEU A 270 0.05 6.64 7.21
N ILE A 271 -0.62 7.30 6.27
CA ILE A 271 -0.23 8.63 5.77
C ILE A 271 -0.71 9.76 6.68
N LEU A 272 -1.98 9.72 7.12
CA LEU A 272 -2.60 10.83 7.84
C LEU A 272 -2.47 10.71 9.36
N THR A 273 -2.47 9.48 9.90
CA THR A 273 -2.47 9.25 11.36
C THR A 273 -1.07 8.93 11.87
N ALA A 274 -0.39 7.97 11.26
CA ALA A 274 0.97 7.58 11.63
C ALA A 274 2.04 8.49 11.02
N GLY A 275 1.65 9.41 10.14
CA GLY A 275 2.52 10.46 9.60
C GLY A 275 2.90 11.50 10.66
N ARG A 276 3.74 11.14 11.64
CA ARG A 276 4.24 12.07 12.67
C ARG A 276 5.71 12.37 12.45
N LEU A 277 6.05 13.66 12.44
CA LEU A 277 7.42 14.13 12.36
C LEU A 277 8.18 13.71 13.62
N ARG A 278 9.44 13.28 13.45
CA ARG A 278 10.35 12.93 14.54
C ARG A 278 10.57 14.14 15.47
N PRO A 279 10.61 13.95 16.80
CA PRO A 279 11.01 15.01 17.72
C PRO A 279 12.48 15.38 17.52
N ILE A 280 12.81 16.66 17.75
CA ILE A 280 14.20 17.11 17.79
C ILE A 280 14.65 17.02 19.25
N THR A 281 15.65 16.18 19.49
CA THR A 281 16.17 15.90 20.83
C THR A 281 17.65 16.22 20.92
N VAL A 282 18.12 16.59 22.12
CA VAL A 282 19.55 16.75 22.41
C VAL A 282 19.92 15.74 23.48
N ALA A 283 20.92 14.92 23.17
CA ALA A 283 21.37 13.84 24.05
C ALA A 283 21.90 14.36 25.40
N ARG A 284 22.47 15.58 25.45
CA ARG A 284 22.98 16.23 26.68
C ARG A 284 22.91 17.75 26.54
N LEU A 285 22.03 18.41 27.29
CA LEU A 285 22.04 19.87 27.42
C LEU A 285 22.72 20.21 28.75
N ARG A 286 24.04 20.48 28.73
CA ARG A 286 24.74 21.04 29.91
C ARG A 286 24.61 22.55 29.87
N LEU A 287 23.55 23.08 30.47
CA LEU A 287 23.44 24.52 30.72
C LEU A 287 24.54 24.92 31.71
N HIS A 288 25.61 25.55 31.23
CA HIS A 288 26.51 26.28 32.13
C HIS A 288 25.74 27.51 32.59
N ARG A 289 25.24 27.48 33.83
CA ARG A 289 24.81 28.72 34.51
C ARG A 289 26.03 29.64 34.54
N ARG A 290 25.99 30.76 33.81
CA ARG A 290 26.86 31.89 34.14
C ARG A 290 26.41 32.37 35.51
N VAL A 291 27.23 32.15 36.52
CA VAL A 291 27.10 32.85 37.80
C VAL A 291 27.56 34.28 37.50
N SER A 292 26.59 35.20 37.44
CA SER A 292 26.83 36.64 37.45
C SER A 292 27.00 37.12 38.88
#